data_AF-A0A9X4KII7-F1
#
_entry.id   AF-A0A9X4KII7-F1
#
_cell.length_a   1.000
_cell.length_b   1.000
_cell.length_c   1.000
_cell.angle_alpha   90.00
_cell.angle_beta   90.00
_cell.angle_gamma   90.00
#
_symmetry.space_group_name_H-M   'P 1'
#
loop_
_entity.id
_entity.type
_entity.pdbx_description
1 polymer ?
#
loop_
_entity_poly.entity_id
_entity_poly.type
_entity_poly.pdbx_seq_one_letter_code
_entity_poly.pdbx_strand_id
1 'polypeptide(L)'
;MSEYGEDLYPRQGWGQALQALFDDRVVVVNEAASGRSAKSFIDEGRLDRILDRIRTGDYLFIQFGHNDQKPDEERHTEPFSTYLSYLARYIDGARLKGAIPVLFTPVQRRSFDEEGAFADTNGDYPKAVRTLSASKNVPLIDLARTTKALLGGDRTGGREKMVPVA
;
A
#
# COMPACT_ATOMS: atom_id res chain seq x y z
N MET A 1 0.37 -14.16 2.78
CA MET A 1 1.57 -13.35 2.47
C MET A 1 1.88 -13.43 0.98
N SER A 2 2.35 -12.35 0.36
CA SER A 2 2.99 -12.43 -0.96
C SER A 2 4.26 -13.26 -0.84
N GLU A 3 4.25 -14.47 -1.36
CA GLU A 3 5.45 -15.26 -1.58
C GLU A 3 5.96 -14.90 -2.99
N TYR A 4 7.17 -14.38 -3.05
CA TYR A 4 7.89 -14.18 -4.31
C TYR A 4 8.76 -15.41 -4.53
N GLY A 5 8.75 -15.99 -5.74
CA GLY A 5 9.65 -17.10 -6.08
C GLY A 5 11.12 -16.68 -6.00
N GLU A 6 12.02 -17.65 -5.91
CA GLU A 6 13.48 -17.39 -5.88
C GLU A 6 13.95 -16.55 -7.08
N ASP A 7 13.29 -16.70 -8.22
CA ASP A 7 13.51 -15.96 -9.46
C ASP A 7 13.23 -14.45 -9.33
N LEU A 8 12.43 -14.04 -8.35
CA LEU A 8 12.11 -12.66 -8.07
C LEU A 8 12.92 -12.09 -6.89
N TYR A 9 13.75 -12.87 -6.22
CA TYR A 9 14.66 -12.36 -5.18
C TYR A 9 15.60 -11.30 -5.77
N PRO A 10 15.85 -10.15 -5.10
CA PRO A 10 15.49 -9.79 -3.73
C PRO A 10 14.17 -8.99 -3.57
N ARG A 11 13.17 -9.16 -4.44
CA ARG A 11 11.90 -8.41 -4.39
C ARG A 11 11.14 -8.68 -3.10
N GLN A 12 10.79 -7.61 -2.39
CA GLN A 12 9.99 -7.64 -1.18
C GLN A 12 9.00 -6.46 -1.12
N GLY A 13 7.90 -6.65 -0.40
CA GLY A 13 7.01 -5.56 0.00
C GLY A 13 7.41 -5.01 1.37
N TRP A 14 7.22 -3.70 1.61
CA TRP A 14 7.63 -3.05 2.86
C TRP A 14 7.03 -3.69 4.12
N GLY A 15 5.83 -4.28 4.02
CA GLY A 15 5.18 -5.01 5.11
C GLY A 15 5.96 -6.25 5.59
N GLN A 16 6.87 -6.81 4.77
CA GLN A 16 7.73 -7.93 5.18
C GLN A 16 8.83 -7.48 6.17
N ALA A 17 9.26 -6.21 6.12
CA ALA A 17 10.24 -5.65 7.05
C ALA A 17 9.59 -5.13 8.35
N LEU A 18 8.27 -5.00 8.39
CA LEU A 18 7.56 -4.28 9.45
C LEU A 18 7.70 -4.94 10.83
N GLN A 19 7.69 -6.27 10.91
CA GLN A 19 7.84 -7.00 12.18
C GLN A 19 9.16 -6.66 12.90
N ALA A 20 10.24 -6.43 12.15
CA ALA A 20 11.56 -6.14 12.71
C ALA A 20 11.62 -4.76 13.41
N LEU A 21 10.61 -3.92 13.22
CA LEU A 21 10.48 -2.62 13.89
C LEU A 21 9.77 -2.71 15.24
N PHE A 22 9.29 -3.89 15.62
CA PHE A 22 8.60 -4.13 16.88
C PHE A 22 9.29 -5.21 17.71
N ASP A 23 9.09 -5.14 19.03
CA ASP A 23 9.41 -6.25 19.93
C ASP A 23 8.31 -7.32 19.91
N ASP A 24 8.47 -8.33 20.77
CA ASP A 24 7.59 -9.51 20.87
C ASP A 24 6.18 -9.19 21.38
N ARG A 25 5.90 -7.96 21.81
CA ARG A 25 4.58 -7.52 22.25
C ARG A 25 3.64 -7.22 21.07
N VAL A 26 4.17 -7.08 19.86
CA VAL A 26 3.38 -6.82 18.65
C VAL A 26 3.66 -7.91 17.61
N VAL A 27 2.59 -8.54 17.15
CA VAL A 27 2.63 -9.51 16.05
C VAL A 27 2.13 -8.84 14.77
N VAL A 28 2.97 -8.84 13.74
CA VAL A 28 2.64 -8.32 12.42
C VAL A 28 2.26 -9.49 11.50
N VAL A 29 1.01 -9.51 11.06
CA VAL A 29 0.52 -10.49 10.08
C VAL A 29 0.41 -9.82 8.71
N ASN A 30 1.35 -10.11 7.80
CA ASN A 30 1.35 -9.54 6.46
C ASN A 30 0.44 -10.33 5.50
N GLU A 31 -0.75 -9.79 5.28
CA GLU A 31 -1.79 -10.35 4.40
C GLU A 31 -1.76 -9.76 2.97
N ALA A 32 -0.78 -8.91 2.64
CA ALA A 32 -0.66 -8.35 1.30
C ALA A 32 -0.44 -9.47 0.26
N ALA A 33 -1.03 -9.29 -0.92
CA ALA A 33 -0.93 -10.22 -2.04
C ALA A 33 -0.60 -9.46 -3.33
N SER A 34 0.47 -9.87 -4.02
CA SER A 34 0.93 -9.25 -5.26
C SER A 34 -0.15 -9.26 -6.33
N GLY A 35 -0.23 -8.17 -7.12
CA GLY A 35 -1.16 -8.04 -8.25
C GLY A 35 -2.61 -7.70 -7.88
N ARG A 36 -2.94 -7.57 -6.59
CA ARG A 36 -4.31 -7.29 -6.14
C ARG A 36 -4.61 -5.79 -6.10
N SER A 37 -5.85 -5.43 -6.41
CA SER A 37 -6.44 -4.12 -6.19
C SER A 37 -7.35 -4.14 -4.95
N ALA A 38 -7.88 -2.98 -4.53
CA ALA A 38 -8.84 -2.91 -3.44
C ALA A 38 -10.10 -3.75 -3.75
N LYS A 39 -10.48 -3.83 -5.03
CA LYS A 39 -11.57 -4.65 -5.56
C LYS A 39 -11.22 -6.13 -5.54
N SER A 40 -10.18 -6.54 -6.29
CA SER A 40 -9.91 -7.97 -6.50
C SER A 40 -9.55 -8.71 -5.22
N PHE A 41 -8.95 -8.02 -4.25
CA PHE A 41 -8.65 -8.59 -2.94
C PHE A 41 -9.92 -8.97 -2.15
N ILE A 42 -11.00 -8.18 -2.28
CA ILE A 42 -12.29 -8.52 -1.71
C ILE A 42 -12.95 -9.65 -2.51
N ASP A 43 -12.95 -9.56 -3.84
CA ASP A 43 -13.58 -10.55 -4.71
C ASP A 43 -12.99 -11.96 -4.50
N GLU A 44 -11.70 -12.05 -4.13
CA GLU A 44 -11.00 -13.30 -3.74
C GLU A 44 -11.29 -13.78 -2.29
N GLY A 45 -12.14 -13.08 -1.53
CA GLY A 45 -12.48 -13.41 -0.14
C GLY A 45 -11.36 -13.18 0.87
N ARG A 46 -10.31 -12.42 0.51
CA ARG A 46 -9.15 -12.22 1.39
C ARG A 46 -9.47 -11.28 2.54
N LEU A 47 -10.30 -10.28 2.33
CA LEU A 47 -10.76 -9.40 3.40
C LEU A 47 -11.52 -10.19 4.47
N ASP A 48 -12.42 -11.09 4.06
CA ASP A 48 -13.20 -11.90 5.00
C ASP A 48 -12.29 -12.75 5.91
N ARG A 49 -11.25 -13.38 5.34
CA ARG A 49 -10.23 -14.13 6.12
C ARG A 49 -9.51 -13.27 7.15
N ILE A 50 -9.33 -11.98 6.89
CA ILE A 50 -8.74 -11.04 7.86
C ILE A 50 -9.78 -10.75 8.95
N LEU A 51 -11.00 -10.40 8.55
CA LEU A 51 -12.09 -10.04 9.46
C LEU A 51 -12.55 -11.18 10.36
N ASP A 52 -12.30 -12.43 9.97
CA ASP A 52 -12.56 -13.63 10.80
C ASP A 52 -11.53 -13.83 11.91
N ARG A 53 -10.32 -13.27 11.77
CA ARG A 53 -9.22 -13.43 12.72
C ARG A 53 -8.97 -12.19 13.57
N ILE A 54 -9.24 -11.00 13.03
CA ILE A 54 -9.00 -9.74 13.71
C ILE A 54 -9.93 -9.57 14.92
N ARG A 55 -9.42 -8.94 15.97
CA ARG A 55 -10.10 -8.74 17.25
C ARG A 55 -10.15 -7.27 17.64
N THR A 56 -10.96 -6.97 18.65
CA THR A 56 -11.01 -5.64 19.24
C THR A 56 -9.62 -5.17 19.67
N GLY A 57 -9.22 -3.98 19.24
CA GLY A 57 -7.93 -3.38 19.55
C GLY A 57 -6.80 -3.69 18.55
N ASP A 58 -6.99 -4.65 17.64
CA ASP A 58 -6.03 -4.91 16.57
C ASP A 58 -6.02 -3.77 15.55
N TYR A 59 -4.91 -3.59 14.84
CA TYR A 59 -4.80 -2.62 13.74
C TYR A 59 -4.96 -3.31 12.38
N LEU A 60 -5.74 -2.69 11.49
CA LEU A 60 -5.80 -3.07 10.08
C LEU A 60 -5.17 -1.99 9.20
N PHE A 61 -3.98 -2.26 8.69
CA PHE A 61 -3.29 -1.37 7.75
C PHE A 61 -3.74 -1.65 6.32
N ILE A 62 -4.23 -0.63 5.62
CA ILE A 62 -4.87 -0.76 4.31
C ILE A 62 -4.09 0.09 3.30
N GLN A 63 -3.50 -0.55 2.28
CA GLN A 63 -2.78 0.12 1.20
C GLN A 63 -3.10 -0.51 -0.16
N PHE A 64 -3.66 0.27 -1.07
CA PHE A 64 -3.94 -0.09 -2.46
C PHE A 64 -3.70 1.10 -3.40
N GLY A 65 -3.95 0.93 -4.70
CA GLY A 65 -3.90 1.98 -5.71
C GLY A 65 -3.07 1.63 -6.94
N HIS A 66 -2.04 0.78 -6.84
CA HIS A 66 -1.17 0.47 -7.98
C HIS A 66 -1.82 -0.42 -9.03
N ASN A 67 -2.59 -1.43 -8.59
CA ASN A 67 -3.28 -2.35 -9.49
C ASN A 67 -4.69 -1.88 -9.81
N ASP A 68 -5.27 -1.03 -8.96
CA ASP A 68 -6.53 -0.34 -9.18
C ASP A 68 -6.52 0.52 -10.46
N GLN A 69 -5.34 1.02 -10.85
CA GLN A 69 -5.10 1.78 -12.09
C GLN A 69 -5.08 0.93 -13.36
N LYS A 70 -5.08 -0.40 -13.24
CA LYS A 70 -4.99 -1.28 -14.42
C LYS A 70 -6.33 -1.31 -15.14
N PRO A 71 -6.35 -1.26 -16.48
CA PRO A 71 -7.58 -1.12 -17.25
C PRO A 71 -8.41 -2.42 -17.33
N ASP A 72 -7.94 -3.54 -16.78
CA ASP A 72 -8.70 -4.78 -16.77
C ASP A 72 -9.84 -4.75 -15.75
N GLU A 73 -10.98 -5.33 -16.13
CA GLU A 73 -12.21 -5.36 -15.33
C GLU A 73 -12.03 -6.01 -13.95
N GLU A 74 -11.13 -6.99 -13.84
CA GLU A 74 -10.87 -7.69 -12.59
C GLU A 74 -10.39 -6.72 -11.51
N ARG A 75 -9.46 -5.82 -11.86
CA ARG A 75 -8.74 -4.97 -10.90
C ARG A 75 -9.15 -3.51 -10.91
N HIS A 76 -9.58 -2.99 -12.06
CA HIS A 76 -9.81 -1.55 -12.26
C HIS A 76 -10.79 -0.98 -11.24
N THR A 77 -10.49 0.22 -10.76
CA THR A 77 -11.45 1.05 -10.02
C THR A 77 -11.33 2.51 -10.43
N GLU A 78 -12.31 3.32 -10.05
CA GLU A 78 -12.30 4.77 -10.29
C GLU A 78 -11.99 5.51 -8.98
N PRO A 79 -10.99 6.41 -8.95
CA PRO A 79 -10.44 6.96 -7.70
C PRO A 79 -11.47 7.53 -6.74
N PHE A 80 -12.44 8.31 -7.24
CA PHE A 80 -13.44 9.00 -6.42
C PHE A 80 -14.80 8.32 -6.37
N SER A 81 -14.92 7.09 -6.88
CA SER A 81 -16.16 6.31 -6.81
C SER A 81 -15.89 4.89 -6.30
N THR A 82 -15.72 3.91 -7.20
CA THR A 82 -15.61 2.49 -6.81
C THR A 82 -14.42 2.25 -5.90
N TYR A 83 -13.28 2.93 -6.10
CA TYR A 83 -12.12 2.81 -5.21
C TYR A 83 -12.46 3.21 -3.77
N LEU A 84 -13.16 4.34 -3.58
CA LEU A 84 -13.60 4.78 -2.25
C LEU A 84 -14.59 3.80 -1.63
N SER A 85 -15.54 3.30 -2.43
CA SER A 85 -16.51 2.29 -1.98
C SER A 85 -15.84 1.00 -1.54
N TYR A 86 -14.82 0.53 -2.25
CA TYR A 86 -14.05 -0.65 -1.85
C TYR A 86 -13.26 -0.40 -0.58
N LEU A 87 -12.47 0.68 -0.49
CA LEU A 87 -11.72 1.02 0.73
C LEU A 87 -12.64 1.22 1.96
N ALA A 88 -13.83 1.77 1.77
CA ALA A 88 -14.84 1.90 2.82
C ALA A 88 -15.20 0.55 3.45
N ARG A 89 -15.29 -0.53 2.65
CA ARG A 89 -15.59 -1.88 3.16
C ARG A 89 -14.52 -2.40 4.12
N TYR A 90 -13.24 -2.12 3.87
CA TYR A 90 -12.16 -2.49 4.79
C TYR A 90 -12.28 -1.73 6.11
N ILE A 91 -12.52 -0.41 6.04
CA ILE A 91 -12.66 0.46 7.22
C ILE A 91 -13.85 0.02 8.07
N ASP A 92 -14.99 -0.18 7.43
CA ASP A 92 -16.24 -0.49 8.11
C ASP A 92 -16.20 -1.92 8.68
N GLY A 93 -15.62 -2.87 7.95
CA GLY A 93 -15.38 -4.24 8.42
C GLY A 93 -14.47 -4.29 9.64
N ALA A 94 -13.35 -3.55 9.63
CA ALA A 94 -12.45 -3.48 10.78
C ALA A 94 -13.16 -2.89 12.01
N ARG A 95 -13.87 -1.77 11.84
CA ARG A 95 -14.63 -1.11 12.91
C ARG A 95 -15.70 -2.02 13.50
N LEU A 96 -16.41 -2.78 12.66
CA LEU A 96 -17.43 -3.74 13.11
C LEU A 96 -16.83 -4.82 14.02
N LYS A 97 -15.57 -5.21 13.79
CA LYS A 97 -14.82 -6.16 14.63
C LYS A 97 -14.13 -5.51 15.83
N GLY A 98 -14.33 -4.21 16.05
CA GLY A 98 -13.66 -3.44 17.11
C GLY A 98 -12.18 -3.12 16.83
N ALA A 99 -11.71 -3.38 15.61
CA ALA A 99 -10.34 -3.10 15.19
C ALA A 99 -10.18 -1.66 14.69
N ILE A 100 -8.94 -1.19 14.64
CA ILE A 100 -8.54 0.18 14.29
C ILE A 100 -8.02 0.19 12.86
N PRO A 101 -8.79 0.70 11.87
CA PRO A 101 -8.29 0.84 10.51
C PRO A 101 -7.30 1.99 10.40
N VAL A 102 -6.27 1.82 9.58
CA VAL A 102 -5.32 2.88 9.20
C VAL A 102 -5.11 2.83 7.69
N LEU A 103 -5.30 3.97 7.03
CA LEU A 103 -5.10 4.10 5.60
C LEU A 103 -3.65 4.49 5.30
N PHE A 104 -3.14 3.96 4.19
CA PHE A 104 -1.87 4.37 3.61
C PHE A 104 -2.10 4.80 2.15
N THR A 105 -1.51 5.92 1.74
CA THR A 105 -1.48 6.27 0.31
C THR A 105 -0.56 5.31 -0.45
N PRO A 106 -0.79 5.05 -1.75
CA PRO A 106 0.11 4.19 -2.54
C PRO A 106 1.51 4.83 -2.63
N VAL A 107 2.55 4.02 -2.48
CA VAL A 107 3.94 4.49 -2.61
C VAL A 107 4.20 5.02 -4.03
N GLN A 108 5.13 5.96 -4.18
CA GLN A 108 5.56 6.40 -5.50
C GLN A 108 6.38 5.32 -6.20
N ARG A 109 6.16 5.16 -7.51
CA ARG A 109 7.05 4.36 -8.34
C ARG A 109 8.29 5.16 -8.66
N ARG A 110 9.43 4.47 -8.76
CA ARG A 110 10.68 5.09 -9.21
C ARG A 110 10.63 5.27 -10.73
N SER A 111 9.89 6.28 -11.18
CA SER A 111 9.72 6.64 -12.59
C SER A 111 10.23 8.05 -12.83
N PHE A 112 10.92 8.24 -13.95
CA PHE A 112 11.47 9.52 -14.36
C PHE A 112 11.17 9.76 -15.85
N ASP A 113 10.95 11.01 -16.24
CA ASP A 113 10.82 11.42 -17.65
C ASP A 113 12.19 11.47 -18.35
N GLU A 114 12.20 11.85 -19.63
CA GLU A 114 13.41 11.89 -20.47
C GLU A 114 14.41 12.94 -19.97
N GLU A 115 13.92 14.02 -19.36
CA GLU A 115 14.69 15.06 -18.68
C GLU A 115 15.19 14.61 -17.29
N GLY A 116 14.83 13.39 -16.92
CA GLY A 116 15.18 12.73 -15.69
C GLY A 116 14.37 13.21 -14.50
N ALA A 117 13.40 14.12 -14.61
CA ALA A 117 12.53 14.58 -13.53
C ALA A 117 11.53 13.49 -13.08
N PHE A 118 11.08 13.58 -11.82
CA PHE A 118 10.19 12.57 -11.23
C PHE A 118 8.83 12.56 -11.94
N ALA A 119 8.43 11.40 -12.45
CA ALA A 119 7.13 11.19 -13.09
C ALA A 119 6.14 10.57 -12.10
N ASP A 120 5.06 11.29 -11.78
CA ASP A 120 3.99 10.79 -10.92
C ASP A 120 3.11 9.80 -11.68
N THR A 121 3.10 8.54 -11.23
CA THR A 121 2.34 7.46 -11.86
C THR A 121 1.17 7.01 -11.00
N ASN A 122 0.76 7.75 -9.97
CA ASN A 122 -0.31 7.35 -9.08
C ASN A 122 -1.64 8.05 -9.38
N GLY A 123 -1.64 9.05 -10.27
CA GLY A 123 -2.83 9.81 -10.62
C GLY A 123 -3.56 10.36 -9.38
N ASP A 124 -4.89 10.26 -9.37
CA ASP A 124 -5.73 10.78 -8.29
C ASP A 124 -5.89 9.84 -7.08
N TYR A 125 -5.33 8.63 -7.12
CA TYR A 125 -5.48 7.65 -6.04
C TYR A 125 -4.99 8.14 -4.66
N PRO A 126 -3.82 8.80 -4.52
CA PRO A 126 -3.41 9.39 -3.25
C PRO A 126 -4.39 10.45 -2.74
N LYS A 127 -4.99 11.24 -3.64
CA LYS A 127 -5.98 12.26 -3.28
C LYS A 127 -7.28 11.61 -2.80
N ALA A 128 -7.74 10.56 -3.48
CA ALA A 128 -8.89 9.77 -3.07
C ALA A 128 -8.72 9.19 -1.64
N VAL A 129 -7.57 8.59 -1.33
CA VAL A 129 -7.29 8.06 0.02
C VAL A 129 -7.33 9.18 1.08
N ARG A 130 -6.75 10.35 0.79
CA ARG A 130 -6.80 11.52 1.70
C ARG A 130 -8.23 11.98 1.94
N THR A 131 -9.05 12.06 0.88
CA THR A 131 -10.47 12.42 0.97
C THR A 131 -11.23 11.43 1.85
N LEU A 132 -11.01 10.12 1.67
CA LEU A 132 -11.68 9.09 2.45
C LEU A 132 -11.26 9.08 3.92
N SER A 133 -9.97 9.26 4.19
CA SER A 133 -9.44 9.39 5.55
C SER A 133 -10.13 10.52 6.29
N ALA A 134 -10.22 11.70 5.66
CA ALA A 134 -10.90 12.86 6.25
C ALA A 134 -12.40 12.61 6.45
N SER A 135 -13.10 12.05 5.46
CA SER A 135 -14.55 11.85 5.54
C SER A 135 -14.96 10.79 6.55
N LYS A 136 -14.19 9.70 6.69
CA LYS A 136 -14.47 8.62 7.65
C LYS A 136 -13.75 8.80 8.98
N ASN A 137 -12.96 9.86 9.17
CA ASN A 137 -12.12 10.09 10.34
C ASN A 137 -11.24 8.86 10.67
N VAL A 138 -10.43 8.45 9.70
CA VAL A 138 -9.52 7.29 9.80
C VAL A 138 -8.07 7.79 9.76
N PRO A 139 -7.18 7.34 10.66
CA PRO A 139 -5.77 7.69 10.62
C PRO A 139 -5.14 7.41 9.24
N LEU A 140 -4.26 8.31 8.80
CA LEU A 140 -3.60 8.25 7.50
C LEU A 140 -2.09 8.35 7.64
N ILE A 141 -1.38 7.44 6.99
CA ILE A 141 0.06 7.53 6.76
C ILE A 141 0.30 7.82 5.27
N ASP A 142 0.71 9.05 4.96
CA ASP A 142 0.86 9.52 3.58
C ASP A 142 2.21 9.11 2.96
N LEU A 143 2.34 7.84 2.60
CA LEU A 143 3.54 7.29 1.96
C LEU A 143 3.81 7.88 0.57
N ALA A 144 2.78 8.25 -0.20
CA ALA A 144 2.96 8.93 -1.48
C ALA A 144 3.77 10.23 -1.32
N ARG A 145 3.52 11.00 -0.25
CA ARG A 145 4.31 12.20 0.05
C ARG A 145 5.73 11.85 0.47
N THR A 146 5.89 10.91 1.42
CA THR A 146 7.21 10.53 1.96
C THR A 146 8.11 9.93 0.87
N THR A 147 7.58 9.03 0.06
CA THR A 147 8.34 8.39 -1.03
C THR A 147 8.63 9.34 -2.18
N LYS A 148 7.75 10.32 -2.48
CA LYS A 148 8.07 11.40 -3.42
C LYS A 148 9.24 12.24 -2.93
N ALA A 149 9.25 12.61 -1.66
CA ALA A 149 10.35 13.36 -1.07
C ALA A 149 11.67 12.58 -1.13
N LEU A 150 11.64 11.28 -0.84
CA LEU A 150 12.80 10.39 -0.96
C LEU A 150 13.34 10.31 -2.41
N LEU A 151 12.44 10.26 -3.40
CA LEU A 151 12.83 10.17 -4.82
C LEU A 151 13.25 11.50 -5.43
N GLY A 152 12.72 12.62 -4.93
CA GLY A 152 13.08 13.98 -5.36
C GLY A 152 14.30 14.54 -4.63
N GLY A 153 14.56 14.08 -3.41
CA GLY A 153 15.62 14.56 -2.53
C GLY A 153 16.87 13.69 -2.53
N ASP A 154 17.43 13.35 -3.71
CA ASP A 154 18.84 13.00 -3.84
C ASP A 154 19.34 13.04 -5.30
N ARG A 155 19.68 14.24 -5.78
CA ARG A 155 20.50 14.42 -7.00
C ARG A 155 21.83 15.11 -6.73
N THR A 156 22.14 15.38 -5.47
CA THR A 156 23.40 16.00 -5.04
C THR A 156 24.28 15.05 -4.22
N GLY A 157 23.77 13.90 -3.75
CA GLY A 157 24.56 12.79 -3.25
C GLY A 157 25.17 12.01 -4.41
N GLY A 158 26.49 11.94 -4.46
CA GLY A 158 27.25 11.36 -5.56
C GLY A 158 26.81 9.94 -5.94
N ARG A 159 26.95 9.62 -7.22
CA ARG A 159 26.98 8.23 -7.69
C ARG A 159 28.13 7.52 -7.00
N GLU A 160 27.89 6.87 -5.87
CA GLU A 160 28.77 5.78 -5.45
C GLU A 160 28.60 4.67 -6.48
N LYS A 161 29.57 4.60 -7.40
CA LYS A 161 29.75 3.43 -8.25
C LYS A 161 29.95 2.26 -7.30
N MET A 162 29.00 1.33 -7.30
CA MET A 162 29.20 0.02 -6.70
C MET A 162 30.34 -0.64 -7.47
N VAL A 163 31.55 -0.59 -6.90
CA VAL A 163 32.70 -1.32 -7.42
C VAL A 163 32.49 -2.79 -7.04
N PRO A 164 32.42 -3.71 -8.01
CA PRO A 164 32.34 -5.12 -7.68
C PRO A 164 33.64 -5.53 -6.99
N VAL A 165 33.53 -6.02 -5.75
CA VAL A 165 34.64 -6.73 -5.09
C VAL A 165 34.67 -8.12 -5.72
N ALA A 166 35.80 -8.44 -6.36
CA ALA A 166 36.14 -9.78 -6.82
C ALA A 166 36.64 -10.65 -5.65
#